data_AF-A0A9C9VKY2-F1
#
_entry.id   AF-A0A9C9VKY2-F1
#
_cell.length_a   1.000
_cell.length_b   1.000
_cell.length_c   1.000
_cell.angle_alpha   90.00
_cell.angle_beta   90.00
_cell.angle_gamma   90.00
#
_symmetry.space_group_name_H-M   'P 1'
#
loop_
_entity.id
_entity.type
_entity.pdbx_description
1 polymer ?
#
loop_
_entity_poly.entity_id
_entity_poly.type
_entity_poly.pdbx_seq_one_letter_code
_entity_poly.pdbx_strand_id
1 'polypeptide(L)' 'KSESNSIEVDFYDISGKRVFHLGRLNGKEIDLTSIIRSDGIYFVKVEGKRKSIIKKIILIK' A
#
# COMPACT_ATOMS: atom_id res chain seq x y z
N LYS A 1 27.88 -5.81 -6.76
CA LYS A 1 26.64 -6.38 -6.17
C LYS A 1 25.56 -5.31 -6.31
N SER A 2 24.54 -5.52 -7.14
CA SER A 2 23.50 -4.50 -7.38
C SER A 2 22.59 -4.41 -6.14
N GLU A 3 22.58 -3.25 -5.48
CA GLU A 3 21.78 -3.03 -4.30
C GLU A 3 20.29 -3.03 -4.65
N SER A 4 19.56 -4.01 -4.14
CA SER A 4 18.12 -4.13 -4.39
C SER A 4 17.38 -2.90 -3.83
N ASN A 5 16.77 -2.09 -4.72
CA ASN A 5 15.83 -1.03 -4.36
C ASN A 5 14.48 -1.65 -4.02
N SER A 6 14.39 -2.30 -2.86
CA SER A 6 13.12 -2.87 -2.40
C SER A 6 12.20 -1.77 -1.89
N ILE A 7 10.99 -1.71 -2.45
CA ILE A 7 9.88 -0.90 -1.97
C ILE A 7 8.84 -1.87 -1.43
N GLU A 8 8.46 -1.75 -0.16
CA GLU A 8 7.38 -2.53 0.43
C GLU A 8 6.11 -1.69 0.48
N VAL A 9 4.97 -2.30 0.16
CA VAL A 9 3.66 -1.63 0.17
C VAL A 9 2.66 -2.44 0.98
N ASP A 10 2.11 -1.79 2.00
CA ASP A 10 1.09 -2.31 2.89
C ASP A 10 -0.15 -1.42 2.89
N PHE A 11 -1.32 -2.04 3.03
CA PHE A 11 -2.61 -1.35 3.16
C PHE A 11 -3.22 -1.65 4.51
N TYR A 12 -3.79 -0.63 5.12
CA TYR A 12 -4.42 -0.67 6.43
C TYR A 12 -5.83 -0.09 6.34
N ASP A 13 -6.77 -0.63 7.11
CA ASP A 13 -8.07 0.00 7.32
C ASP A 13 -7.99 1.15 8.34
N ILE A 14 -9.11 1.84 8.57
CA ILE A 14 -9.19 2.95 9.51
C ILE A 14 -8.88 2.57 10.96
N SER A 15 -9.02 1.29 11.32
CA SER A 15 -8.64 0.79 12.64
C SER A 15 -7.13 0.54 12.78
N GLY A 16 -6.37 0.67 11.69
CA GLY A 16 -4.94 0.39 11.64
C GLY A 16 -4.62 -1.09 11.43
N LYS A 17 -5.62 -1.94 11.16
CA LYS A 17 -5.39 -3.36 10.82
C LYS A 17 -4.85 -3.46 9.40
N ARG A 18 -3.75 -4.19 9.21
CA ARG A 18 -3.23 -4.49 7.87
C ARG A 18 -4.20 -5.41 7.14
N VAL A 19 -4.72 -4.94 6.01
CA VAL A 19 -5.68 -5.68 5.17
C VAL A 19 -5.03 -6.30 3.95
N PHE A 20 -3.87 -5.78 3.52
CA PHE A 20 -3.16 -6.31 2.36
C PHE A 20 -1.67 -5.99 2.39
N HIS A 21 -0.86 -6.93 1.90
CA HIS A 21 0.57 -6.78 1.68
C HIS A 21 0.88 -7.11 0.23
N LEU A 22 1.45 -6.17 -0.50
CA LEU A 22 1.76 -6.32 -1.92
C LEU A 22 3.23 -6.71 -2.17
N GLY A 23 4.13 -6.41 -1.24
CA GLY A 23 5.56 -6.67 -1.38
C GLY A 23 6.24 -5.73 -2.39
N ARG A 24 7.28 -6.25 -3.09
CA ARG A 24 8.15 -5.47 -3.99
C ARG A 24 7.43 -5.01 -5.26
N LEU A 25 7.30 -3.69 -5.42
CA LEU A 25 6.81 -3.08 -6.65
C LEU A 25 7.93 -2.61 -7.56
N ASN A 26 7.83 -2.97 -8.85
CA ASN A 26 8.73 -2.50 -9.90
C ASN A 26 7.97 -1.66 -10.93
N GLY A 27 7.29 -0.60 -10.48
CA GLY A 27 6.53 0.31 -11.34
C GLY A 27 5.23 -0.24 -11.92
N LYS A 28 4.67 -1.32 -11.37
CA LYS A 28 3.38 -1.86 -11.79
C LYS A 28 2.23 -1.07 -11.15
N GLU A 29 1.23 -0.75 -11.96
CA GLU A 29 -0.07 -0.28 -11.49
C GLU A 29 -0.81 -1.41 -10.76
N ILE A 30 -1.58 -1.07 -9.73
CA ILE A 30 -2.26 -2.05 -8.87
C ILE A 30 -3.72 -1.68 -8.80
N ASP A 31 -4.57 -2.66 -9.10
CA ASP A 31 -5.99 -2.53 -8.91
C ASP A 31 -6.38 -2.85 -7.46
N LEU A 32 -6.74 -1.80 -6.72
CA LEU A 32 -7.17 -1.88 -5.33
C LEU A 32 -8.59 -2.41 -5.14
N THR A 33 -9.41 -2.46 -6.20
CA THR A 33 -10.82 -2.88 -6.10
C THR A 33 -10.98 -4.35 -5.71
N SER A 34 -9.98 -5.18 -6.02
CA SER A 34 -9.92 -6.60 -5.62
C SER A 34 -9.58 -6.81 -4.14
N ILE A 35 -8.93 -5.82 -3.53
CA ILE A 35 -8.37 -5.86 -2.17
C ILE A 35 -9.32 -5.17 -1.18
N ILE A 36 -9.86 -4.03 -1.59
CA ILE A 36 -10.69 -3.17 -0.76
C ILE A 36 -12.14 -3.33 -1.19
N ARG A 37 -12.89 -4.11 -0.41
CA ARG A 37 -14.24 -4.56 -0.80
C ARG A 37 -15.35 -3.59 -0.42
N SER A 38 -15.09 -2.65 0.48
CA SER A 38 -16.10 -1.80 1.12
C SER A 38 -15.73 -0.33 1.03
N ASP A 39 -16.74 0.54 1.03
CA ASP A 39 -16.53 1.97 1.22
C ASP A 39 -15.86 2.23 2.56
N GLY A 40 -14.98 3.24 2.59
CA GLY A 40 -14.30 3.57 3.82
C GLY A 40 -12.98 4.31 3.64
N ILE A 41 -12.29 4.46 4.76
CA ILE A 41 -10.98 5.11 4.82
C ILE A 41 -9.91 4.04 4.99
N TYR A 42 -8.89 4.14 4.16
CA TYR A 42 -7.75 3.24 4.13
C TYR A 42 -6.45 4.05 4.15
N PHE A 43 -5.37 3.40 4.54
CA PHE A 43 -4.04 3.97 4.51
C PHE A 43 -3.13 3.05 3.71
N VAL A 44 -2.36 3.62 2.79
CA VAL A 44 -1.26 2.92 2.13
C VAL A 44 0.05 3.41 2.71
N LYS A 45 0.88 2.47 3.15
CA LYS A 45 2.25 2.71 3.62
C LYS A 45 3.20 2.16 2.55
N VAL A 46 4.05 3.03 2.04
CA VAL A 46 5.10 2.69 1.07
C VAL A 46 6.45 2.91 1.75
N GLU A 47 7.20 1.84 1.99
CA GLU A 47 8.51 1.88 2.63
C GLU A 47 9.60 1.59 1.61
N GLY A 48 10.37 2.62 1.27
CA GLY A 48 11.62 2.47 0.54
C GLY A 48 12.81 2.62 1.47
N LYS A 49 14.00 2.21 1.01
CA LYS A 49 15.26 2.26 1.78
C LYS A 49 15.57 3.61 2.46
N ARG A 50 15.17 4.73 1.85
CA ARG A 50 15.52 6.09 2.31
C ARG A 50 14.33 6.90 2.80
N LYS A 51 13.11 6.45 2.51
CA LYS A 51 11.90 7.22 2.77
C LYS A 51 10.71 6.30 2.90
N SER A 52 9.89 6.58 3.91
CA SER A 52 8.55 6.02 4.03
C SER A 52 7.51 7.10 3.70
N ILE A 53 6.45 6.70 3.00
CA ILE A 53 5.31 7.55 2.66
C ILE A 53 4.06 6.87 3.17
N ILE A 54 3.19 7.63 3.82
CA ILE A 54 1.84 7.19 4.18
C ILE A 54 0.83 8.10 3.48
N LYS A 55 -0.17 7.50 2.84
CA LYS A 55 -1.26 8.22 2.18
C LYS A 55 -2.61 7.67 2.63
N LYS A 56 -3.52 8.59 2.93
CA LYS A 56 -4.94 8.29 3.19
C LYS A 56 -5.66 8.12 1.86
N ILE A 57 -6.47 7.08 1.74
CA ILE A 57 -7.35 6.77 0.62
C ILE A 57 -8.77 6.77 1.16
N ILE A 58 -9.68 7.47 0.49
CA ILE A 58 -11.12 7.41 0.77
C ILE A 58 -11.74 6.70 -0.42
N LEU A 59 -12.28 5.51 -0.18
CA LEU A 59 -12.98 4.74 -1.20
C LEU A 59 -14.48 4.97 -1.06
N ILE A 60 -15.10 5.37 -2.16
CA ILE A 60 -16.55 5.57 -2.31
C ILE A 60 -16.93 4.86 -3.61
N LYS A 61 -17.76 3.83 -3.54
CA LYS A 61 -18.32 3.13 -4.70
C LYS A 61 -19.62 3.75 -5.20
#